data_AF-A0AAE5QAS5-F1
#
_entry.id   AF-A0AAE5QAS5-F1
#
_cell.length_a   1.000
_cell.length_b   1.000
_cell.length_c   1.000
_cell.angle_alpha   90.00
_cell.angle_beta   90.00
_cell.angle_gamma   90.00
#
_symmetry.space_group_name_H-M   'P 1'
#
loop_
_entity.id
_entity.type
_entity.pdbx_description
1 polymer ?
#
loop_
_entity_poly.entity_id
_entity_poly.type
_entity_poly.pdbx_seq_one_letter_code
_entity_poly.pdbx_strand_id
1 'polypeptide(L)'
;MNRLERDRYIAWVGYSSGDIQIWGQYERLFEFIFEEYPKTKRRFDEISLPTLFTLSHAIELGLKENIKFFKQYHESSLLSKFKNWILLKKSHDLKSLSEELKSGYNKLHKKVKADKEEKEEFNRYFKSLEELISLLDRNSETYRYYYKIDNKGDTIKESIERTKKIDFLVIKEHFDEVKTLLIGAPNSLGIYTDFIDFQKANPDYKKGKGYLYCQKLHYTKHFLENVKETLNKRMTKISDDRWFDTKTGENFEIEIYKDDIYIIAV
;
A
#
# COMPACT_ATOMS: atom_id res chain seq x y z
N MET A 1 24.68 8.93 30.16
CA MET A 1 23.77 9.25 29.04
C MET A 1 23.74 10.76 28.87
N ASN A 2 24.21 11.29 27.74
CA ASN A 2 24.19 12.71 27.44
C ASN A 2 22.78 13.17 27.00
N ARG A 3 22.57 14.48 26.83
CA ARG A 3 21.26 15.05 26.44
C ARG A 3 20.75 14.47 25.12
N LEU A 4 21.61 14.39 24.10
CA LEU A 4 21.24 13.85 22.78
C LEU A 4 20.86 12.37 22.86
N GLU A 5 21.55 11.58 23.69
CA GLU A 5 21.21 10.18 23.93
C GLU A 5 19.86 10.07 24.66
N ARG A 6 19.59 10.93 25.65
CA ARG A 6 18.30 10.97 26.35
C ARG A 6 17.15 11.36 25.42
N ASP A 7 17.37 12.31 24.52
CA ASP A 7 16.36 12.78 23.57
C ASP A 7 15.89 11.65 22.64
N ARG A 8 16.72 10.63 22.37
CA ARG A 8 16.33 9.44 21.58
C ARG A 8 15.30 8.54 22.29
N TYR A 9 15.15 8.65 23.61
CA TYR A 9 14.17 7.89 24.40
C TYR A 9 12.86 8.68 24.66
N ILE A 10 12.75 9.91 24.15
CA ILE A 10 11.55 10.74 24.27
C ILE A 10 10.80 10.67 22.94
N ALA A 11 9.60 10.10 22.96
CA ALA A 11 8.78 9.91 21.75
C ALA A 11 7.44 10.63 21.86
N TRP A 12 7.02 11.27 20.76
CA TRP A 12 5.72 11.92 20.64
C TRP A 12 4.67 10.96 20.09
N VAL A 13 4.10 10.12 20.97
CA VAL A 13 3.22 9.00 20.58
C VAL A 13 1.89 9.42 19.92
N GLY A 14 1.46 10.68 20.08
CA GLY A 14 0.19 11.20 19.55
C GLY A 14 0.24 11.74 18.12
N TYR A 15 1.40 11.77 17.46
CA TYR A 15 1.55 12.38 16.12
C TYR A 15 1.19 11.44 14.96
N SER A 16 0.78 10.20 15.24
CA SER A 16 0.29 9.28 14.20
C SER A 16 -1.12 9.68 13.77
N SER A 17 -1.26 10.23 12.57
CA SER A 17 -2.51 10.78 12.02
C SER A 17 -3.32 9.78 11.17
N GLY A 18 -2.88 8.53 11.05
CA GLY A 18 -3.64 7.49 10.34
C GLY A 18 -2.94 6.15 10.22
N ASP A 19 -3.71 5.13 9.81
CA ASP A 19 -3.28 3.72 9.74
C ASP A 19 -2.06 3.51 8.86
N ILE A 20 -1.84 4.33 7.82
CA ILE A 20 -0.66 4.23 6.95
C ILE A 20 0.64 4.61 7.67
N GLN A 21 0.60 5.60 8.57
CA GLN A 21 1.77 5.98 9.36
C GLN A 21 2.08 4.92 10.42
N ILE A 22 1.02 4.34 11.01
CA ILE A 22 1.13 3.25 11.97
C ILE A 22 1.68 2.00 11.27
N TRP A 23 1.20 1.68 10.06
CA TRP A 23 1.75 0.62 9.23
C TRP A 23 3.26 0.77 9.04
N GLY A 24 3.73 1.97 8.66
CA GLY A 24 5.16 2.23 8.52
C GLY A 24 5.95 2.09 9.83
N GLN A 25 5.33 2.28 10.99
CA GLN A 25 5.98 2.01 12.29
C GLN A 25 6.12 0.52 12.55
N TYR A 26 5.07 -0.28 12.28
CA TYR A 26 5.13 -1.74 12.41
C TYR A 26 6.09 -2.38 11.41
N GLU A 27 6.13 -1.86 10.18
CA GLU A 27 7.08 -2.26 9.15
C GLU A 27 8.53 -2.05 9.61
N ARG A 28 8.87 -0.82 10.04
CA ARG A 28 10.20 -0.52 10.59
C ARG A 28 10.55 -1.36 11.82
N LEU A 29 9.58 -1.62 12.69
CA LEU A 29 9.81 -2.47 13.87
C LEU A 29 10.12 -3.91 13.45
N PHE A 30 9.40 -4.44 12.46
CA PHE A 30 9.66 -5.78 11.95
C PHE A 30 11.05 -5.88 11.30
N GLU A 31 11.42 -4.92 10.46
CA GLU A 31 12.79 -4.84 9.89
C GLU A 31 13.85 -4.78 10.99
N PHE A 32 13.67 -3.90 11.98
CA PHE A 32 14.59 -3.78 13.11
C PHE A 32 14.77 -5.12 13.86
N ILE A 33 13.68 -5.86 14.10
CA ILE A 33 13.75 -7.17 14.75
C ILE A 33 14.64 -8.12 13.93
N PHE A 34 14.47 -8.17 12.61
CA PHE A 34 15.25 -9.05 11.73
C PHE A 34 16.71 -8.64 11.59
N GLU A 35 17.01 -7.35 11.63
CA GLU A 35 18.37 -6.83 11.52
C GLU A 35 19.14 -6.94 12.84
N GLU A 36 18.51 -6.63 13.97
CA GLU A 36 19.19 -6.50 15.26
C GLU A 36 19.10 -7.74 16.14
N TYR A 37 17.96 -8.44 16.15
CA TYR A 37 17.77 -9.56 17.08
C TYR A 37 18.77 -10.71 16.86
N PRO A 38 19.11 -11.13 15.62
CA PRO A 38 20.14 -12.15 15.39
C PRO A 38 21.52 -11.80 15.97
N LYS A 39 21.86 -10.50 16.07
CA LYS A 39 23.14 -10.04 16.62
C LYS A 39 23.27 -10.35 18.11
N THR A 40 22.15 -10.55 18.81
CA THR A 40 22.12 -10.95 20.22
C THR A 40 22.48 -12.43 20.44
N LYS A 41 22.59 -13.23 19.37
CA LYS A 41 22.77 -14.71 19.39
C LYS A 41 21.62 -15.47 20.08
N ARG A 42 20.50 -14.81 20.38
CA ARG A 42 19.28 -15.44 20.88
C ARG A 42 18.48 -16.07 19.74
N ARG A 43 17.62 -17.01 20.09
CA ARG A 43 16.74 -17.68 19.14
C ARG A 43 15.41 -16.92 19.03
N PHE A 44 14.82 -16.94 17.85
CA PHE A 44 13.52 -16.29 17.58
C PHE A 44 12.36 -16.93 18.34
N ASP A 45 12.50 -18.14 18.87
CA ASP A 45 11.49 -18.78 19.71
C ASP A 45 11.14 -17.94 20.94
N GLU A 46 12.14 -17.25 21.53
CA GLU A 46 11.97 -16.36 22.68
C GLU A 46 11.06 -15.14 22.40
N ILE A 47 10.93 -14.69 21.13
CA ILE A 47 10.12 -13.52 20.75
C ILE A 47 9.18 -13.80 19.57
N SER A 48 8.90 -15.08 19.31
CA SER A 48 8.20 -15.52 18.09
C SER A 48 6.80 -14.92 17.98
N LEU A 49 6.02 -14.97 19.07
CA LEU A 49 4.64 -14.45 19.07
C LEU A 49 4.56 -12.93 18.87
N PRO A 50 5.30 -12.09 19.62
CA PRO A 50 5.34 -10.65 19.35
C PRO A 50 5.82 -10.31 17.92
N THR A 51 6.78 -11.05 17.39
CA THR A 51 7.29 -10.83 16.03
C THR A 51 6.21 -11.11 14.98
N LEU A 52 5.51 -12.24 15.10
CA LEU A 52 4.41 -12.61 14.20
C LEU A 52 3.20 -11.68 14.34
N PHE A 53 2.92 -11.18 15.56
CA PHE A 53 1.92 -10.15 15.78
C PHE A 53 2.26 -8.87 15.03
N THR A 54 3.50 -8.38 15.19
CA THR A 54 4.01 -7.15 14.56
C THR A 54 3.83 -7.23 13.05
N LEU A 55 4.27 -8.33 12.45
CA LEU A 55 4.12 -8.60 11.03
C LEU A 55 2.65 -8.64 10.58
N SER A 56 1.85 -9.47 11.23
CA SER A 56 0.45 -9.68 10.84
C SER A 56 -0.36 -8.39 10.93
N HIS A 57 -0.07 -7.57 11.93
CA HIS A 57 -0.72 -6.27 12.10
C HIS A 57 -0.23 -5.24 11.08
N ALA A 58 1.06 -5.26 10.70
CA ALA A 58 1.53 -4.46 9.57
C ALA A 58 0.74 -4.80 8.28
N ILE A 59 0.63 -6.10 7.95
CA ILE A 59 -0.13 -6.55 6.78
C ILE A 59 -1.58 -6.08 6.87
N GLU A 60 -2.24 -6.26 8.02
CA GLU A 60 -3.62 -5.84 8.25
C GLU A 60 -3.83 -4.35 7.94
N LEU A 61 -2.99 -3.47 8.49
CA LEU A 61 -3.10 -2.01 8.30
C LEU A 61 -2.87 -1.64 6.83
N GLY A 62 -1.85 -2.22 6.20
CA GLY A 62 -1.55 -2.01 4.79
C GLY A 62 -2.71 -2.43 3.88
N LEU A 63 -3.33 -3.58 4.14
CA LEU A 63 -4.51 -4.05 3.42
C LEU A 63 -5.68 -3.08 3.57
N LYS A 64 -5.97 -2.63 4.80
CA LYS A 64 -7.10 -1.72 5.09
C LYS A 64 -6.96 -0.38 4.37
N GLU A 65 -5.78 0.22 4.39
CA GLU A 65 -5.55 1.50 3.69
C GLU A 65 -5.59 1.34 2.17
N ASN A 66 -5.06 0.24 1.63
CA ASN A 66 -5.18 -0.04 0.19
C ASN A 66 -6.63 -0.27 -0.25
N ILE A 67 -7.42 -1.03 0.52
CA ILE A 67 -8.83 -1.21 0.23
C ILE A 67 -9.53 0.15 0.23
N LYS A 68 -9.30 0.97 1.26
CA LYS A 68 -9.82 2.33 1.36
C LYS A 68 -9.46 3.19 0.15
N PHE A 69 -8.21 3.13 -0.33
CA PHE A 69 -7.79 3.80 -1.56
C PHE A 69 -8.62 3.35 -2.77
N PHE A 70 -8.65 2.05 -3.10
CA PHE A 70 -9.36 1.57 -4.30
C PHE A 70 -10.87 1.83 -4.25
N LYS A 71 -11.46 1.82 -3.05
CA LYS A 71 -12.88 2.14 -2.85
C LYS A 71 -13.25 3.57 -3.21
N GLN A 72 -12.34 4.53 -3.11
CA GLN A 72 -12.62 5.93 -3.47
C GLN A 72 -12.97 6.08 -4.96
N TYR A 73 -12.45 5.18 -5.81
CA TYR A 73 -12.53 5.28 -7.26
C TYR A 73 -13.60 4.41 -7.90
N HIS A 74 -14.40 3.68 -7.12
CA HIS A 74 -15.49 2.88 -7.65
C HIS A 74 -16.83 3.24 -6.98
N GLU A 75 -17.89 3.31 -7.77
CA GLU A 75 -19.21 3.81 -7.33
C GLU A 75 -19.93 2.86 -6.36
N SER A 76 -19.51 1.60 -6.29
CA SER A 76 -20.14 0.64 -5.40
C SER A 76 -19.76 0.92 -3.94
N SER A 77 -20.76 1.26 -3.12
CA SER A 77 -20.64 1.31 -1.66
C SER A 77 -20.46 -0.08 -1.02
N LEU A 78 -20.64 -1.15 -1.81
CA LEU A 78 -20.59 -2.52 -1.34
C LEU A 78 -19.16 -3.06 -1.34
N LEU A 79 -18.77 -3.63 -0.21
CA LEU A 79 -17.59 -4.47 -0.07
C LEU A 79 -17.98 -5.88 -0.53
N SER A 80 -17.09 -6.58 -1.22
CA SER A 80 -17.36 -7.95 -1.69
C SER A 80 -17.28 -9.00 -0.59
N LYS A 81 -16.45 -8.76 0.44
CA LYS A 81 -16.21 -9.69 1.54
C LYS A 81 -16.80 -9.23 2.88
N PHE A 82 -17.20 -7.97 2.97
CA PHE A 82 -17.72 -7.38 4.21
C PHE A 82 -19.09 -6.76 3.96
N LYS A 83 -19.97 -6.76 4.97
CA LYS A 83 -21.29 -6.12 4.83
C LYS A 83 -21.19 -4.58 4.82
N ASN A 84 -20.20 -4.04 5.53
CA ASN A 84 -19.98 -2.60 5.65
C ASN A 84 -18.56 -2.29 6.14
N TRP A 85 -18.20 -1.01 6.09
CA TRP A 85 -16.89 -0.50 6.51
C TRP A 85 -16.57 -0.73 7.98
N ILE A 86 -17.57 -0.73 8.87
CA ILE A 86 -17.36 -0.94 10.30
C ILE A 86 -16.83 -2.36 10.52
N LEU A 87 -17.42 -3.35 9.85
CA LEU A 87 -16.96 -4.74 9.93
C LEU A 87 -15.58 -4.93 9.30
N LEU A 88 -15.27 -4.26 8.19
CA LEU A 88 -13.92 -4.30 7.62
C LEU A 88 -12.88 -3.71 8.59
N LYS A 89 -13.15 -2.53 9.17
CA LYS A 89 -12.24 -1.87 10.11
C LYS A 89 -11.97 -2.70 11.35
N LYS A 90 -12.98 -3.43 11.85
CA LYS A 90 -12.87 -4.36 12.98
C LYS A 90 -12.33 -5.74 12.59
N SER A 91 -12.18 -6.03 11.30
CA SER A 91 -11.69 -7.32 10.85
C SER A 91 -10.19 -7.44 11.08
N HIS A 92 -9.79 -8.61 11.56
CA HIS A 92 -8.41 -9.04 11.70
C HIS A 92 -8.12 -10.27 10.82
N ASP A 93 -9.09 -10.66 9.99
CA ASP A 93 -8.99 -11.76 9.05
C ASP A 93 -8.22 -11.31 7.81
N LEU A 94 -6.93 -11.66 7.77
CA LEU A 94 -6.03 -11.31 6.68
C LEU A 94 -6.48 -11.91 5.35
N LYS A 95 -7.11 -13.10 5.35
CA LYS A 95 -7.60 -13.75 4.13
C LYS A 95 -8.78 -12.98 3.56
N SER A 96 -9.77 -12.64 4.38
CA SER A 96 -10.92 -11.85 3.92
C SER A 96 -10.49 -10.44 3.46
N LEU A 97 -9.50 -9.84 4.13
CA LEU A 97 -8.93 -8.56 3.74
C LEU A 97 -8.15 -8.65 2.42
N SER A 98 -7.33 -9.68 2.20
CA SER A 98 -6.56 -9.85 0.96
C SER A 98 -7.48 -10.08 -0.24
N GLU A 99 -8.55 -10.85 -0.07
CA GLU A 99 -9.57 -11.05 -1.10
C GLU A 99 -10.30 -9.74 -1.45
N GLU A 100 -10.60 -8.88 -0.46
CA GLU A 100 -11.17 -7.55 -0.72
C GLU A 100 -10.18 -6.61 -1.41
N LEU A 101 -8.89 -6.67 -1.06
CA LEU A 101 -7.82 -5.95 -1.78
C LEU A 101 -7.80 -6.33 -3.26
N LYS A 102 -7.71 -7.63 -3.56
CA LYS A 102 -7.70 -8.15 -4.94
C LYS A 102 -8.96 -7.75 -5.71
N SER A 103 -10.11 -7.80 -5.05
CA SER A 103 -11.39 -7.34 -5.62
C SER A 103 -11.36 -5.85 -5.96
N GLY A 104 -10.89 -5.01 -5.03
CA GLY A 104 -10.77 -3.57 -5.21
C GLY A 104 -9.83 -3.20 -6.37
N TYR A 105 -8.62 -3.77 -6.37
CA TYR A 105 -7.64 -3.57 -7.43
C TYR A 105 -8.20 -3.95 -8.81
N ASN A 106 -8.76 -5.15 -8.95
CA ASN A 106 -9.29 -5.64 -10.22
C ASN A 106 -10.45 -4.78 -10.75
N LYS A 107 -11.31 -4.27 -9.87
CA LYS A 107 -12.39 -3.36 -10.25
C LYS A 107 -11.86 -2.04 -10.79
N LEU A 108 -10.87 -1.45 -10.10
CA LEU A 108 -10.28 -0.20 -10.55
C LEU A 108 -9.51 -0.38 -11.86
N HIS A 109 -8.63 -1.38 -11.92
CA HIS A 109 -7.86 -1.76 -13.11
C HIS A 109 -8.77 -1.88 -14.35
N LYS A 110 -9.88 -2.62 -14.22
CA LYS A 110 -10.88 -2.75 -15.29
C LYS A 110 -11.57 -1.42 -15.64
N LYS A 111 -11.93 -0.62 -14.63
CA LYS A 111 -12.62 0.67 -14.83
C LYS A 111 -11.77 1.65 -15.63
N VAL A 112 -10.48 1.73 -15.30
CA VAL A 112 -9.53 2.66 -15.95
C VAL A 112 -8.89 2.08 -17.21
N LYS A 113 -9.18 0.82 -17.53
CA LYS A 113 -8.59 0.08 -18.66
C LYS A 113 -7.06 0.11 -18.62
N ALA A 114 -6.49 -0.05 -17.42
CA ALA A 114 -5.04 -0.07 -17.25
C ALA A 114 -4.41 -1.26 -17.99
N ASP A 115 -3.12 -1.10 -18.29
CA ASP A 115 -2.33 -2.09 -19.02
C ASP A 115 -2.31 -3.45 -18.33
N LYS A 116 -2.19 -4.50 -19.13
CA LYS A 116 -2.27 -5.89 -18.63
C LYS A 116 -1.07 -6.21 -17.73
N GLU A 117 0.08 -5.62 -18.06
CA GLU A 117 1.35 -5.72 -17.37
C GLU A 117 1.21 -5.30 -15.89
N GLU A 118 0.48 -4.22 -15.61
CA GLU A 118 0.20 -3.76 -14.23
C GLU A 118 -0.56 -4.80 -13.41
N LYS A 119 -1.47 -5.54 -14.06
CA LYS A 119 -2.22 -6.61 -13.40
C LYS A 119 -1.37 -7.87 -13.21
N GLU A 120 -0.51 -8.18 -14.16
CA GLU A 120 0.43 -9.31 -14.06
C GLU A 120 1.42 -9.09 -12.91
N GLU A 121 1.99 -7.88 -12.81
CA GLU A 121 2.86 -7.50 -11.70
C GLU A 121 2.15 -7.54 -10.36
N PHE A 122 0.94 -6.96 -10.26
CA PHE A 122 0.13 -7.07 -9.05
C PHE A 122 -0.09 -8.54 -8.64
N ASN A 123 -0.46 -9.42 -9.58
CA ASN A 123 -0.73 -10.82 -9.27
C ASN A 123 0.52 -11.57 -8.79
N ARG A 124 1.71 -11.21 -9.31
CA ARG A 124 2.99 -11.78 -8.85
C ARG A 124 3.19 -11.49 -7.37
N TYR A 125 3.12 -10.22 -6.97
CA TYR A 125 3.30 -9.84 -5.56
C TYR A 125 2.13 -10.30 -4.67
N PHE A 126 0.90 -10.34 -5.21
CA PHE A 126 -0.26 -10.84 -4.48
C PHE A 126 -0.13 -12.33 -4.13
N LYS A 127 0.55 -13.13 -4.96
CA LYS A 127 0.82 -14.53 -4.65
C LYS A 127 1.68 -14.67 -3.38
N SER A 128 2.70 -13.83 -3.21
CA SER A 128 3.52 -13.77 -1.99
C SER A 128 2.68 -13.44 -0.75
N LEU A 129 1.66 -12.58 -0.89
CA LEU A 129 0.70 -12.31 0.18
C LEU A 129 -0.14 -13.54 0.53
N GLU A 130 -0.66 -14.27 -0.47
CA GLU A 130 -1.42 -15.51 -0.24
C GLU A 130 -0.56 -16.58 0.46
N GLU A 131 0.68 -16.75 0.02
CA GLU A 131 1.66 -17.65 0.63
C GLU A 131 1.99 -17.25 2.07
N LEU A 132 2.23 -15.96 2.33
CA LEU A 132 2.49 -15.46 3.68
C LEU A 132 1.29 -15.67 4.62
N ILE A 133 0.08 -15.37 4.17
CA ILE A 133 -1.14 -15.61 4.96
C ILE A 133 -1.29 -17.10 5.26
N SER A 134 -0.97 -17.97 4.31
CA SER A 134 -0.98 -19.42 4.49
C SER A 134 0.07 -19.89 5.52
N LEU A 135 1.28 -19.32 5.51
CA LEU A 135 2.32 -19.64 6.51
C LEU A 135 1.93 -19.20 7.92
N LEU A 136 1.34 -18.00 8.03
CA LEU A 136 0.80 -17.50 9.29
C LEU A 136 -0.34 -18.42 9.77
N ASP A 137 -1.24 -18.81 8.86
CA ASP A 137 -2.42 -19.68 9.10
C ASP A 137 -3.33 -19.15 10.22
N ARG A 138 -3.18 -17.88 10.60
CA ARG A 138 -3.89 -17.24 11.71
C ARG A 138 -4.05 -15.73 11.49
N ASN A 139 -5.04 -15.18 12.19
CA ASN A 139 -5.33 -13.75 12.21
C ASN A 139 -4.39 -13.00 13.15
N SER A 140 -4.16 -11.71 12.89
CA SER A 140 -3.25 -10.85 13.65
C SER A 140 -3.47 -10.91 15.16
N GLU A 141 -4.72 -10.89 15.62
CA GLU A 141 -5.07 -10.94 17.06
C GLU A 141 -4.58 -12.18 17.78
N THR A 142 -4.44 -13.29 17.06
CA THR A 142 -4.19 -14.61 17.63
C THR A 142 -2.79 -14.71 18.22
N TYR A 143 -1.85 -13.92 17.71
CA TYR A 143 -0.46 -13.90 18.20
C TYR A 143 -0.28 -13.13 19.51
N ARG A 144 -1.33 -12.50 20.05
CA ARG A 144 -1.28 -11.75 21.31
C ARG A 144 -1.57 -12.60 22.54
N TYR A 145 -2.39 -13.64 22.39
CA TYR A 145 -2.97 -14.37 23.52
C TYR A 145 -2.73 -15.87 23.39
N TYR A 146 -2.46 -16.52 24.52
CA TYR A 146 -2.28 -17.98 24.55
C TYR A 146 -3.57 -18.75 24.24
N TYR A 147 -4.72 -18.24 24.67
CA TYR A 147 -6.04 -18.84 24.42
C TYR A 147 -6.87 -17.96 23.48
N LYS A 148 -7.63 -18.61 22.60
CA LYS A 148 -8.71 -17.96 21.87
C LYS A 148 -9.95 -17.93 22.76
N ILE A 149 -10.48 -16.73 22.95
CA ILE A 149 -11.67 -16.47 23.74
C ILE A 149 -12.83 -16.18 22.77
N ASP A 150 -14.05 -16.63 23.11
CA ASP A 150 -15.26 -16.32 22.35
C ASP A 150 -15.85 -14.95 22.72
N ASN A 151 -16.96 -14.58 22.08
CA ASN A 151 -17.64 -13.30 22.34
C ASN A 151 -18.31 -13.22 23.74
N LYS A 152 -18.35 -14.34 24.49
CA LYS A 152 -18.91 -14.43 25.84
C LYS A 152 -17.83 -14.41 26.92
N GLY A 153 -16.56 -14.48 26.53
CA GLY A 153 -15.43 -14.54 27.45
C GLY A 153 -14.94 -15.97 27.74
N ASP A 154 -15.50 -16.98 27.07
CA ASP A 154 -15.15 -18.38 27.30
C ASP A 154 -13.93 -18.81 26.47
N THR A 155 -13.02 -19.56 27.09
CA THR A 155 -11.86 -20.15 26.40
C THR A 155 -12.34 -21.23 25.44
N ILE A 156 -12.02 -21.07 24.15
CA ILE A 156 -12.36 -22.03 23.10
C ILE A 156 -11.26 -23.07 22.93
N LYS A 157 -10.03 -22.61 22.67
CA LYS A 157 -8.87 -23.46 22.37
C LYS A 157 -7.56 -22.68 22.49
N GLU A 158 -6.43 -23.40 22.50
CA GLU A 158 -5.12 -22.80 22.37
C GLU A 158 -4.98 -22.02 21.04
N SER A 159 -4.41 -20.83 21.15
CA SER A 159 -4.21 -19.91 20.03
C SER A 159 -3.14 -20.37 19.05
N ILE A 160 -2.19 -21.22 19.45
CA ILE A 160 -1.15 -21.78 18.59
C ILE A 160 -0.86 -23.20 19.06
N GLU A 161 -0.71 -24.13 18.12
CA GLU A 161 -0.30 -25.49 18.41
C GLU A 161 1.16 -25.52 18.89
N ARG A 162 1.42 -26.24 19.99
CA ARG A 162 2.77 -26.31 20.61
C ARG A 162 3.86 -26.82 19.67
N THR A 163 3.49 -27.62 18.67
CA THR A 163 4.42 -28.21 17.70
C THR A 163 4.61 -27.35 16.46
N LYS A 164 3.87 -26.24 16.31
CA LYS A 164 3.98 -25.36 15.14
C LYS A 164 5.39 -24.77 15.07
N LYS A 165 6.04 -24.97 13.93
CA LYS A 165 7.31 -24.33 13.57
C LYS A 165 7.08 -23.39 12.40
N ILE A 166 7.71 -22.23 12.45
CA ILE A 166 7.70 -21.24 11.37
C ILE A 166 9.16 -20.88 11.09
N ASP A 167 9.53 -20.86 9.82
CA ASP A 167 10.82 -20.34 9.37
C ASP A 167 10.71 -18.82 9.20
N PHE A 168 11.33 -18.08 10.12
CA PHE A 168 11.30 -16.62 10.08
C PHE A 168 12.04 -16.03 8.86
N LEU A 169 12.99 -16.74 8.26
CA LEU A 169 13.66 -16.27 7.04
C LEU A 169 12.68 -16.26 5.86
N VAL A 170 11.95 -17.36 5.67
CA VAL A 170 10.90 -17.46 4.64
C VAL A 170 9.82 -16.40 4.85
N ILE A 171 9.44 -16.15 6.11
CA ILE A 171 8.49 -15.09 6.46
C ILE A 171 9.01 -13.70 6.02
N LYS A 172 10.30 -13.40 6.23
CA LYS A 172 10.91 -12.13 5.82
C LYS A 172 10.90 -11.96 4.31
N GLU A 173 11.28 -13.00 3.57
CA GLU A 173 11.31 -13.00 2.11
C GLU A 173 9.92 -12.68 1.52
N HIS A 174 8.87 -13.36 1.99
CA HIS A 174 7.52 -13.04 1.54
C HIS A 174 7.06 -11.66 2.02
N PHE A 175 7.46 -11.21 3.21
CA PHE A 175 7.05 -9.89 3.68
C PHE A 175 7.64 -8.76 2.84
N ASP A 176 8.87 -8.88 2.35
CA ASP A 176 9.48 -7.88 1.47
C ASP A 176 8.72 -7.72 0.14
N GLU A 177 8.29 -8.85 -0.44
CA GLU A 177 7.40 -8.88 -1.60
C GLU A 177 6.03 -8.25 -1.27
N VAL A 178 5.49 -8.53 -0.08
CA VAL A 178 4.22 -7.94 0.39
C VAL A 178 4.34 -6.44 0.62
N LYS A 179 5.47 -5.92 1.12
CA LYS A 179 5.68 -4.46 1.19
C LYS A 179 5.61 -3.85 -0.19
N THR A 180 6.26 -4.49 -1.16
CA THR A 180 6.24 -4.06 -2.56
C THR A 180 4.81 -4.07 -3.12
N LEU A 181 4.00 -5.10 -2.81
CA LEU A 181 2.58 -5.12 -3.14
C LEU A 181 1.82 -3.92 -2.55
N LEU A 182 1.97 -3.69 -1.24
CA LEU A 182 1.17 -2.73 -0.49
C LEU A 182 1.48 -1.28 -0.88
N ILE A 183 2.71 -0.99 -1.30
CA ILE A 183 3.13 0.31 -1.83
C ILE A 183 2.83 0.40 -3.34
N GLY A 184 3.07 -0.69 -4.08
CA GLY A 184 3.03 -0.72 -5.53
C GLY A 184 1.61 -0.74 -6.10
N ALA A 185 0.68 -1.48 -5.49
CA ALA A 185 -0.70 -1.58 -5.98
C ALA A 185 -1.45 -0.24 -6.17
N PRO A 186 -1.34 0.75 -5.25
CA PRO A 186 -1.97 2.05 -5.49
C PRO A 186 -1.17 2.88 -6.51
N ASN A 187 0.17 2.77 -6.50
CA ASN A 187 1.05 3.52 -7.40
C ASN A 187 0.93 3.06 -8.87
N SER A 188 0.75 1.77 -9.13
CA SER A 188 0.54 1.23 -10.48
C SER A 188 -0.70 1.81 -11.17
N LEU A 189 -1.71 2.20 -10.38
CA LEU A 189 -2.92 2.85 -10.86
C LEU A 189 -2.93 4.37 -10.57
N GLY A 190 -1.82 4.92 -10.10
CA GLY A 190 -1.66 6.32 -9.69
C GLY A 190 -1.94 7.29 -10.82
N ILE A 191 -1.38 7.03 -12.01
CA ILE A 191 -1.56 7.89 -13.19
C ILE A 191 -3.01 8.00 -13.66
N TYR A 192 -3.83 6.98 -13.40
CA TYR A 192 -5.24 6.96 -13.75
C TYR A 192 -6.09 7.64 -12.67
N THR A 193 -5.77 7.37 -11.41
CA THR A 193 -6.48 7.93 -10.25
C THR A 193 -6.25 9.43 -10.13
N ASP A 194 -5.02 9.90 -10.32
CA ASP A 194 -4.72 11.34 -10.37
C ASP A 194 -5.45 12.05 -11.52
N PHE A 195 -5.62 11.40 -12.67
CA PHE A 195 -6.42 11.94 -13.78
C PHE A 195 -7.91 12.03 -13.43
N ILE A 196 -8.48 11.00 -12.79
CA ILE A 196 -9.87 11.01 -12.30
C ILE A 196 -10.08 12.18 -11.34
N ASP A 197 -9.16 12.36 -10.39
CA ASP A 197 -9.25 13.45 -9.40
C ASP A 197 -9.10 14.82 -10.06
N PHE A 198 -8.20 14.96 -11.03
CA PHE A 198 -8.08 16.16 -11.84
C PHE A 198 -9.39 16.50 -12.58
N GLN A 199 -9.97 15.55 -13.31
CA GLN A 199 -11.24 15.77 -14.03
C GLN A 199 -12.39 16.13 -13.10
N LYS A 200 -12.44 15.51 -11.92
CA LYS A 200 -13.46 15.82 -10.91
C LYS A 200 -13.30 17.23 -10.36
N ALA A 201 -12.06 17.67 -10.15
CA ALA A 201 -11.76 19.01 -9.64
C ALA A 201 -11.89 20.10 -10.72
N ASN A 202 -11.65 19.75 -11.99
CA ASN A 202 -11.70 20.64 -13.14
C ASN A 202 -12.75 20.15 -14.17
N PRO A 203 -14.07 20.30 -13.88
CA PRO A 203 -15.13 19.71 -14.69
C PRO A 203 -15.23 20.27 -16.11
N ASP A 204 -14.64 21.44 -16.37
CA ASP A 204 -14.62 22.07 -17.69
C ASP A 204 -13.55 21.46 -18.62
N TYR A 205 -12.57 20.75 -18.06
CA TYR A 205 -11.57 20.02 -18.85
C TYR A 205 -12.20 18.77 -19.47
N LYS A 206 -12.40 18.79 -20.80
CA LYS A 206 -13.03 17.70 -21.57
C LYS A 206 -12.06 16.88 -22.44
N LYS A 207 -10.77 17.25 -22.48
CA LYS A 207 -9.75 16.56 -23.28
C LYS A 207 -9.19 15.34 -22.53
N GLY A 208 -8.30 14.60 -23.18
CA GLY A 208 -7.45 13.57 -22.56
C GLY A 208 -7.94 12.14 -22.74
N LYS A 209 -7.00 11.20 -22.72
CA LYS A 209 -7.22 9.76 -22.95
C LYS A 209 -7.60 8.96 -21.70
N GLY A 210 -7.55 9.56 -20.51
CA GLY A 210 -7.91 8.87 -19.26
C GLY A 210 -6.77 8.66 -18.26
N TYR A 211 -5.56 9.12 -18.56
CA TYR A 211 -4.38 8.91 -17.70
C TYR A 211 -3.33 10.02 -17.90
N LEU A 212 -2.36 10.03 -16.99
CA LEU A 212 -1.20 10.91 -17.01
C LEU A 212 0.06 10.17 -17.48
N TYR A 213 1.04 10.90 -18.00
CA TYR A 213 2.39 10.38 -18.28
C TYR A 213 3.09 9.89 -17.01
N CYS A 214 2.86 10.58 -15.89
CA CYS A 214 3.32 10.20 -14.56
C CYS A 214 2.31 10.68 -13.52
N GLN A 215 2.43 10.20 -12.28
CA GLN A 215 1.61 10.70 -11.18
C GLN A 215 1.76 12.22 -11.04
N LYS A 216 0.72 12.86 -10.50
CA LYS A 216 0.69 14.31 -10.36
C LYS A 216 1.90 14.81 -9.56
N LEU A 217 2.37 15.98 -9.96
CA LEU A 217 3.60 16.55 -9.45
C LEU A 217 3.30 17.86 -8.73
N HIS A 218 3.94 18.12 -7.60
CA HIS A 218 3.73 19.40 -6.91
C HIS A 218 4.28 20.57 -7.74
N TYR A 219 3.51 21.65 -7.85
CA TYR A 219 3.89 22.82 -8.60
C TYR A 219 4.83 23.74 -7.81
N THR A 220 5.98 24.05 -8.43
CA THR A 220 6.67 25.31 -8.23
C THR A 220 7.13 25.82 -9.60
N LYS A 221 7.34 27.14 -9.75
CA LYS A 221 7.84 27.70 -11.02
C LYS A 221 9.16 27.05 -11.44
N HIS A 222 10.10 26.88 -10.50
CA HIS A 222 11.37 26.23 -10.79
C HIS A 222 11.19 24.76 -11.20
N PHE A 223 10.33 24.02 -10.51
CA PHE A 223 10.11 22.61 -10.82
C PHE A 223 9.39 22.41 -12.15
N LEU A 224 8.44 23.28 -12.52
CA LEU A 224 7.79 23.25 -13.83
C LEU A 224 8.81 23.37 -14.96
N GLU A 225 9.77 24.29 -14.87
CA GLU A 225 10.80 24.44 -15.89
C GLU A 225 11.67 23.19 -16.00
N ASN A 226 12.03 22.58 -14.86
CA ASN A 226 12.77 21.31 -14.85
C ASN A 226 11.95 20.16 -15.50
N VAL A 227 10.64 20.12 -15.28
CA VAL A 227 9.73 19.16 -15.92
C VAL A 227 9.73 19.38 -17.44
N LYS A 228 9.56 20.62 -17.90
CA LYS A 228 9.59 20.96 -19.34
C LYS A 228 10.93 20.60 -19.98
N GLU A 229 12.05 20.89 -19.33
CA GLU A 229 13.38 20.51 -19.81
C GLU A 229 13.52 18.98 -19.91
N THR A 230 12.98 18.25 -18.94
CA THR A 230 12.97 16.78 -18.96
C THR A 230 12.13 16.24 -20.11
N LEU A 231 10.97 16.82 -20.38
CA LEU A 231 10.14 16.44 -21.53
C LEU A 231 10.84 16.75 -22.86
N ASN A 232 11.49 17.91 -23.00
CA ASN A 232 12.27 18.26 -24.19
C ASN A 232 13.40 17.27 -24.50
N LYS A 233 13.97 16.62 -23.47
CA LYS A 233 15.00 15.58 -23.64
C LYS A 233 14.42 14.22 -24.07
N ARG A 234 13.14 13.97 -23.81
CA ARG A 234 12.49 12.67 -24.01
C ARG A 234 11.53 12.63 -25.20
N MET A 235 10.98 13.77 -25.58
CA MET A 235 9.87 13.91 -26.50
C MET A 235 10.08 15.13 -27.41
N THR A 236 9.40 15.13 -28.56
CA THR A 236 9.42 16.26 -29.48
C THR A 236 8.46 17.33 -29.01
N LYS A 237 8.96 18.53 -28.70
CA LYS A 237 8.12 19.68 -28.32
C LYS A 237 7.27 20.12 -29.52
N ILE A 238 5.95 20.23 -29.33
CA ILE A 238 5.00 20.74 -30.34
C ILE A 238 4.64 22.20 -30.03
N SER A 239 4.33 22.51 -28.78
CA SER A 239 4.01 23.85 -28.27
C SER A 239 4.57 24.03 -26.86
N ASP A 240 4.35 25.19 -26.23
CA ASP A 240 4.88 25.48 -24.89
C ASP A 240 4.34 24.60 -23.76
N ASP A 241 3.23 23.93 -24.04
CA ASP A 241 2.45 23.07 -23.16
C ASP A 241 2.22 21.67 -23.75
N ARG A 242 2.76 21.34 -24.94
CA ARG A 242 2.52 20.04 -25.59
C ARG A 242 3.76 19.38 -26.17
N TRP A 243 3.87 18.07 -25.98
CA TRP A 243 4.95 17.20 -26.45
C TRP A 243 4.41 15.95 -27.14
N PHE A 244 5.18 15.40 -28.08
CA PHE A 244 4.91 14.13 -28.76
C PHE A 244 5.96 13.09 -28.40
N ASP A 245 5.52 11.96 -27.85
CA ASP A 245 6.37 10.81 -27.58
C ASP A 245 6.41 9.89 -28.80
N THR A 246 7.55 9.85 -29.49
CA THR A 246 7.76 9.00 -30.66
C THR A 246 7.73 7.50 -30.34
N LYS A 247 7.93 7.10 -29.08
CA LYS A 247 7.93 5.69 -28.68
C LYS A 247 6.52 5.14 -28.55
N THR A 248 5.62 5.93 -27.95
CA THR A 248 4.22 5.52 -27.75
C THR A 248 3.30 6.00 -28.87
N GLY A 249 3.74 7.01 -29.65
CA GLY A 249 2.93 7.65 -30.68
C GLY A 249 1.86 8.58 -30.11
N GLU A 250 2.10 9.13 -28.93
CA GLU A 250 1.10 9.89 -28.16
C GLU A 250 1.50 11.34 -27.92
N ASN A 251 0.50 12.20 -27.75
CA ASN A 251 0.71 13.57 -27.33
C ASN A 251 0.47 13.72 -25.83
N PHE A 252 1.24 14.57 -25.19
CA PHE A 252 1.12 14.91 -23.78
C PHE A 252 1.01 16.42 -23.61
N GLU A 253 0.04 16.87 -22.80
CA GLU A 253 -0.24 18.27 -22.50
C GLU A 253 0.03 18.54 -21.00
N ILE A 254 0.72 19.62 -20.68
CA ILE A 254 0.87 20.08 -19.29
C ILE A 254 -0.32 20.96 -18.91
N GLU A 255 -1.02 20.56 -17.86
CA GLU A 255 -2.03 21.36 -17.16
C GLU A 255 -1.57 21.66 -15.74
N ILE A 256 -1.83 22.88 -15.26
CA ILE A 256 -1.52 23.30 -13.90
C ILE A 256 -2.83 23.64 -13.20
N TYR A 257 -3.09 22.99 -12.06
CA TYR A 257 -4.32 23.20 -11.32
C TYR A 257 -4.09 23.03 -9.82
N LYS A 258 -4.52 24.01 -9.02
CA LYS A 258 -4.41 24.04 -7.54
C LYS A 258 -3.06 23.55 -7.01
N ASP A 259 -1.98 24.16 -7.51
CA ASP A 259 -0.60 23.88 -7.11
C ASP A 259 -0.09 22.46 -7.44
N ASP A 260 -0.73 21.78 -8.39
CA ASP A 260 -0.28 20.52 -8.97
C ASP A 260 -0.08 20.65 -10.49
N ILE A 261 0.89 19.92 -11.02
CA ILE A 261 1.21 19.76 -12.44
C ILE A 261 0.70 18.39 -12.89
N TYR A 262 -0.05 18.39 -13.98
CA TYR A 262 -0.61 17.21 -14.62
C TYR A 262 -0.06 17.11 -16.04
N ILE A 263 0.55 15.97 -16.38
CA ILE A 263 1.06 15.71 -17.74
C ILE A 263 0.07 14.73 -18.38
N ILE A 264 -0.91 15.24 -19.10
CA ILE A 264 -2.10 14.50 -19.53
C ILE A 264 -1.86 13.91 -20.92
N ALA A 265 -2.13 12.61 -21.10
CA ALA A 265 -2.17 12.02 -22.44
C ALA A 265 -3.38 12.56 -23.22
N VAL A 266 -3.16 13.13 -24.41
CA VAL A 266 -4.20 13.75 -25.27
C VAL A 266 -4.28 13.14 -26.66
#